data_AF-A0A6I0EP15-F1
#
_entry.id   AF-A0A6I0EP15-F1
#
_cell.length_a   1.000
_cell.length_b   1.000
_cell.length_c   1.000
_cell.angle_alpha   90.00
_cell.angle_beta   90.00
_cell.angle_gamma   90.00
#
_symmetry.space_group_name_H-M   'P 1'
#
loop_
_entity.id
_entity.type
_entity.pdbx_description
1 polymer ?
#
loop_
_entity_poly.entity_id
_entity_poly.type
_entity_poly.pdbx_seq_one_letter_code
_entity_poly.pdbx_strand_id
1 'polypeptide(L)' 'MMDPTIIGALIIGIPALLIAYIAFWGRQRSIFWFVLALVVAGLGYLGSTGALADIANLILGSAPTQTPVITPAP' A
#
# COMPACT_ATOMS: atom_id res chain seq x y z
N MET A 1 7.47 17.84 1.46
CA MET A 1 6.83 17.12 0.34
C MET A 1 6.64 15.70 0.83
N MET A 2 5.41 15.18 0.90
CA MET A 2 5.19 13.80 1.36
C MET A 2 5.58 12.82 0.25
N ASP A 3 6.29 11.76 0.60
CA ASP A 3 6.69 10.70 -0.32
C ASP A 3 5.44 9.98 -0.86
N PRO A 4 5.27 9.82 -2.19
CA PRO A 4 4.15 9.09 -2.78
C PRO A 4 3.99 7.68 -2.21
N THR A 5 5.08 7.03 -1.86
CA THR A 5 5.09 5.68 -1.25
C THR A 5 4.38 5.68 0.10
N ILE A 6 4.57 6.74 0.90
CA ILE A 6 3.89 6.91 2.20
C ILE A 6 2.40 7.17 1.99
N ILE A 7 2.05 7.96 0.98
CA ILE A 7 0.65 8.25 0.64
C ILE A 7 -0.07 6.97 0.22
N GLY A 8 0.54 6.16 -0.66
CA GLY A 8 0.01 4.85 -1.05
C GLY A 8 -0.14 3.88 0.12
N ALA A 9 0.85 3.87 1.03
CA ALA A 9 0.78 3.07 2.25
C ALA A 9 -0.40 3.48 3.15
N LEU A 10 -0.68 4.79 3.26
CA LEU A 10 -1.81 5.30 4.05
C LEU A 10 -3.15 4.96 3.39
N ILE A 11 -3.25 5.11 2.06
CA ILE A 11 -4.45 4.79 1.28
C ILE A 11 -4.90 3.34 1.51
N ILE A 12 -3.97 2.39 1.56
CA ILE A 12 -4.30 0.97 1.77
C ILE A 12 -4.30 0.59 3.26
N GLY A 13 -3.27 1.02 3.98
CA GLY A 13 -3.02 0.61 5.36
C GLY A 13 -4.10 1.06 6.32
N ILE A 14 -4.57 2.32 6.23
CA ILE A 14 -5.61 2.83 7.13
C ILE A 14 -6.92 2.04 7.02
N PRO A 15 -7.53 1.87 5.83
CA PRO A 15 -8.77 1.10 5.73
C PRO A 15 -8.58 -0.37 6.13
N ALA A 16 -7.45 -0.99 5.80
CA ALA A 16 -7.15 -2.36 6.24
C ALA A 16 -7.08 -2.48 7.77
N LEU A 17 -6.42 -1.53 8.45
CA LEU A 17 -6.34 -1.47 9.91
C LEU A 17 -7.69 -1.19 10.57
N LEU A 18 -8.50 -0.31 9.98
CA LEU A 18 -9.85 -0.02 10.44
C LEU A 18 -10.73 -1.27 10.41
N ILE A 19 -10.71 -2.00 9.29
CA ILE A 19 -11.45 -3.26 9.14
C ILE A 19 -10.94 -4.29 10.16
N ALA A 20 -9.62 -4.44 10.31
CA ALA A 20 -9.04 -5.37 11.27
C ALA A 20 -9.45 -5.05 12.71
N TYR A 21 -9.44 -3.76 13.08
CA TYR A 21 -9.85 -3.29 14.40
C TYR A 21 -11.34 -3.59 14.64
N ILE A 22 -12.23 -3.19 13.74
CA ILE A 22 -13.67 -3.40 13.89
C ILE A 22 -14.02 -4.90 13.94
N ALA A 23 -13.39 -5.71 13.09
CA ALA A 23 -13.70 -7.14 12.97
C ALA A 23 -13.17 -7.98 14.14
N PHE A 24 -11.97 -7.68 14.66
CA PHE A 24 -11.25 -8.61 15.54
C PHE A 24 -10.96 -8.10 16.95
N TRP A 25 -11.04 -6.78 17.21
CA TRP A 25 -10.60 -6.19 18.48
C TRP A 25 -11.33 -6.73 19.71
N GLY A 26 -12.65 -6.96 19.60
CA GLY A 26 -13.49 -7.38 20.73
C GLY A 26 -13.59 -8.89 20.95
N ARG A 27 -13.20 -9.72 19.97
CA ARG A 27 -13.54 -11.16 19.98
C ARG A 27 -12.32 -12.07 19.95
N GLN A 28 -11.29 -11.73 19.18
CA GLN A 28 -10.14 -12.62 18.95
C GLN A 28 -8.85 -11.80 18.74
N ARG A 29 -8.25 -11.36 19.85
CA ARG A 29 -7.01 -10.55 19.83
C ARG A 29 -5.86 -11.22 19.08
N SER A 30 -5.74 -12.55 19.13
CA SER A 30 -4.69 -13.26 18.37
C SER A 30 -4.85 -13.12 16.86
N ILE A 31 -6.09 -13.12 16.35
CA ILE A 31 -6.35 -12.89 14.93
C ILE A 31 -6.05 -11.45 14.55
N PHE A 32 -6.38 -10.48 15.41
CA PHE A 32 -6.02 -9.08 15.16
C PHE A 32 -4.51 -8.92 14.93
N TRP A 33 -3.66 -9.49 15.80
CA TRP A 33 -2.20 -9.43 15.64
C TRP A 33 -1.72 -10.13 14.37
N PHE A 34 -2.34 -11.25 14.00
CA PHE A 34 -2.04 -11.94 12.75
C PHE A 34 -2.39 -11.09 11.52
N VAL A 35 -3.59 -10.50 11.49
CA VAL A 35 -4.02 -9.62 10.40
C VAL A 35 -3.12 -8.37 10.34
N LEU A 36 -2.76 -7.80 11.48
CA LEU A 36 -1.84 -6.67 11.55
C LEU A 36 -0.48 -7.03 10.92
N ALA A 37 0.09 -8.18 11.26
CA ALA A 37 1.32 -8.66 10.64
C ALA A 37 1.16 -8.87 9.12
N LEU A 38 0.02 -9.39 8.68
CA LEU A 38 -0.29 -9.56 7.26
C LEU A 38 -0.37 -8.22 6.50
N VAL A 39 -0.99 -7.21 7.11
CA VAL A 39 -1.06 -5.85 6.54
C VAL A 39 0.34 -5.26 6.42
N VAL A 40 1.17 -5.36 7.46
CA VAL A 40 2.55 -4.87 7.43
C VAL A 40 3.37 -5.59 6.35
N ALA A 41 3.26 -6.93 6.26
CA ALA A 41 3.94 -7.71 5.24
C ALA A 41 3.49 -7.34 3.81
N GLY A 42 2.17 -7.19 3.60
CA GLY A 42 1.60 -6.77 2.31
C GLY A 42 2.05 -5.37 1.90
N LEU A 43 2.05 -4.42 2.84
CA LEU A 43 2.56 -3.07 2.58
C LEU A 43 4.05 -3.06 2.29
N GLY A 44 4.85 -3.85 3.01
CA GLY A 44 6.28 -4.01 2.74
C GLY A 44 6.55 -4.55 1.33
N TYR A 45 5.79 -5.57 0.91
CA TYR A 45 5.86 -6.11 -0.44
C TYR A 45 5.47 -5.07 -1.50
N LEU A 46 4.32 -4.40 -1.36
CA LEU A 46 3.88 -3.35 -2.30
C LEU A 46 4.84 -2.16 -2.36
N GLY A 47 5.49 -1.82 -1.24
CA GLY A 47 6.53 -0.79 -1.20
C GLY A 47 7.76 -1.19 -1.99
N SER A 48 8.20 -2.45 -1.87
CA SER A 48 9.37 -2.97 -2.59
C SER A 48 9.20 -3.04 -4.11
N THR A 49 7.96 -3.17 -4.59
CA THR A 49 7.63 -3.24 -6.02
C THR A 49 7.34 -1.87 -6.63
N GLY A 50 7.29 -0.80 -5.83
CA GLY A 50 6.89 0.54 -6.28
C GLY A 50 5.39 0.75 -6.42
N ALA A 51 4.58 -0.28 -6.19
CA ALA A 51 3.12 -0.22 -6.36
C ALA A 51 2.45 0.85 -5.48
N LEU A 52 2.98 1.11 -4.27
CA LEU A 52 2.43 2.16 -3.40
C LEU A 52 2.51 3.55 -4.05
N ALA A 53 3.61 3.85 -4.75
CA ALA A 53 3.76 5.11 -5.46
C ALA A 53 2.78 5.21 -6.63
N ASP A 54 2.58 4.12 -7.37
CA ASP A 54 1.59 4.06 -8.46
C ASP A 54 0.16 4.26 -7.96
N ILE A 55 -0.20 3.62 -6.84
CA ILE A 55 -1.51 3.80 -6.20
C ILE A 55 -1.71 5.26 -5.76
N ALA A 56 -0.68 5.87 -5.16
CA ALA A 56 -0.76 7.28 -4.76
C ALA A 56 -0.96 8.20 -5.97
N ASN A 57 -0.20 7.98 -7.04
CA ASN A 57 -0.30 8.76 -8.28
C ASN A 57 -1.68 8.60 -8.93
N LEU A 58 -2.21 7.36 -8.98
CA LEU A 58 -3.55 7.06 -9.50
C LEU A 58 -4.64 7.82 -8.74
N ILE A 59 -4.61 7.78 -7.41
CA ILE A 59 -5.64 8.43 -6.58
C ILE A 59 -5.49 9.96 -6.60
N LEU A 60 -4.26 10.47 -6.60
CA LEU A 60 -3.99 11.91 -6.62
C LEU A 60 -4.11 12.51 -8.03
N GLY A 61 -4.38 11.71 -9.06
CA GLY A 61 -4.45 12.17 -10.46
C GLY A 61 -3.12 12.68 -11.01
N SER A 62 -2.01 12.31 -10.37
CA SER A 62 -0.66 12.62 -10.87
C SER A 62 -0.29 11.56 -11.91
N ALA A 63 0.03 11.97 -13.14
CA ALA A 63 0.37 11.02 -14.20
C ALA A 63 1.50 10.08 -13.71
N PRO A 64 1.40 8.74 -13.95
CA PRO A 64 2.46 7.83 -13.57
C PRO A 64 3.76 8.32 -14.22
N THR A 65 4.83 8.36 -13.44
CA THR A 65 6.17 8.58 -13.99
C THR A 65 6.52 7.33 -14.78
N GLN A 66 6.03 7.26 -16.02
CA GLN A 66 6.36 6.18 -16.94
C GLN A 66 7.86 6.23 -17.13
N THR A 67 8.57 5.24 -16.59
CA THR A 67 9.94 4.96 -17.00
C THR A 67 9.90 4.79 -18.52
N PRO A 68 10.62 5.62 -19.30
CA PRO A 68 10.55 5.50 -20.75
C PRO A 68 10.97 4.09 -21.16
N VAL A 69 10.05 3.37 -21.81
CA VAL A 69 10.35 2.08 -22.43
C VAL A 69 11.32 2.38 -23.57
N ILE A 70 12.61 2.15 -23.33
CA ILE A 70 13.63 2.26 -24.38
C ILE A 70 13.44 1.05 -25.28
N THR A 71 12.68 1.19 -26.36
CA THR A 71 12.64 0.19 -27.42
C THR A 71 14.03 0.09 -28.04
N PRO A 72 14.72 -1.06 -27.95
CA PRO A 72 16.00 -1.21 -28.62
C PRO A 72 15.78 -1.11 -30.13
N ALA A 73 16.60 -0.29 -30.82
CA ALA A 73 16.60 -0.23 -32.27
C ALA A 73 17.00 -1.61 -32.87
N PRO A 74 16.43 -2.01 -34.03
CA PRO A 74 16.72 -3.29 -34.67
C PRO A 74 18.18 -3.44 -35.10
#